data_AF-A0A8I2K0B8-F1
#
_entry.id   AF-A0A8I2K0B8-F1
#
_cell.length_a   1.000
_cell.length_b   1.000
_cell.length_c   1.000
_cell.angle_alpha   90.00
_cell.angle_beta   90.00
_cell.angle_gamma   90.00
#
_symmetry.space_group_name_H-M   'P 1'
#
loop_
_entity.id
_entity.type
_entity.pdbx_description
1 polymer ?
#
loop_
_entity_poly.entity_id
_entity_poly.type
_entity_poly.pdbx_seq_one_letter_code
_entity_poly.pdbx_strand_id
1 'polypeptide(L)' 'TPVIDRTYPLSETPEAFRYLDEGHAQGKVVITVEHNNKT' A
#
# COMPACT_ATOMS: atom_id res chain seq x y z
N THR A 1 7.49 7.79 -15.01
CA THR A 1 7.29 6.61 -14.13
C THR A 1 6.73 7.10 -12.80
N PRO A 2 5.75 6.42 -12.17
CA PRO A 2 5.20 6.88 -10.90
C PRO A 2 6.24 6.74 -9.77
N VAL A 3 6.35 7.75 -8.92
CA VAL A 3 7.12 7.67 -7.67
C VAL A 3 6.28 6.92 -6.64
N ILE A 4 6.81 5.81 -6.14
CA ILE A 4 6.19 4.99 -5.09
C ILE A 4 6.83 5.40 -3.78
N ASP A 5 6.00 5.74 -2.81
CA ASP A 5 6.45 6.13 -1.47
C ASP A 5 6.53 4.89 -0.57
N ARG A 6 5.42 4.15 -0.46
CA ARG A 6 5.33 2.92 0.34
C ARG A 6 4.46 1.87 -0.31
N THR A 7 4.72 0.62 0.06
CA THR A 7 3.96 -0.55 -0.36
C THR A 7 3.54 -1.34 0.88
N TYR A 8 2.26 -1.71 0.94
CA TYR A 8 1.68 -2.51 2.02
C TYR A 8 1.01 -3.77 1.45
N PRO A 9 1.04 -4.91 2.14
CA PRO A 9 0.17 -6.03 1.79
C PRO A 9 -1.29 -5.68 2.05
N LEU A 10 -2.22 -6.36 1.38
CA LEU A 10 -3.67 -6.15 1.56
C LEU A 10 -4.12 -6.23 3.03
N SER A 11 -3.48 -7.08 3.84
CA SER A 11 -3.76 -7.21 5.28
C SER A 11 -3.46 -5.95 6.09
N GLU A 12 -2.59 -5.07 5.59
CA GLU A 12 -2.16 -3.84 6.26
C GLU A 12 -2.80 -2.59 5.66
N THR A 13 -3.90 -2.75 4.92
CA THR A 13 -4.68 -1.64 4.38
C THR A 13 -5.04 -0.56 5.42
N PRO A 14 -5.41 -0.88 6.68
CA PRO A 14 -5.66 0.14 7.69
C PRO A 14 -4.44 1.04 7.98
N GLU A 15 -3.24 0.47 8.05
CA GLU A 15 -2.00 1.23 8.29
C GLU A 15 -1.63 2.09 7.08
N ALA A 16 -1.89 1.59 5.86
CA ALA A 16 -1.72 2.37 4.64
C ALA A 16 -2.62 3.63 4.64
N PHE A 17 -3.87 3.51 5.10
CA PHE A 17 -4.77 4.65 5.24
C PHE A 17 -4.33 5.62 6.34
N ARG A 18 -3.87 5.12 7.49
CA ARG A 18 -3.31 5.97 8.55
C ARG A 18 -2.12 6.78 8.05
N TYR A 19 -1.22 6.15 7.30
CA TYR A 19 -0.07 6.83 6.68
C TYR A 19 -0.49 7.93 5.69
N LEU A 20 -1.55 7.69 4.93
CA LEU A 20 -2.13 8.70 4.02
C LEU A 20 -2.76 9.86 4.81
N ASP A 21 -3.56 9.57 5.84
CA ASP A 21 -4.27 10.56 6.66
C ASP A 21 -3.32 11.44 7.47
N GLU A 22 -2.20 10.89 7.92
CA GLU A 22 -1.13 11.65 8.61
C GLU A 22 -0.41 12.64 7.68
N GLY A 23 -0.72 12.64 6.38
CA GLY A 23 -0.12 13.55 5.41
C GLY A 23 1.35 13.25 5.10
N HIS A 24 1.83 12.04 5.46
CA HIS A 24 3.20 11.62 5.24
C HIS A 24 3.48 11.19 3.80
N ALA A 25 2.44 11.04 2.97
CA ALA A 25 2.58 10.54 1.61
C ALA A 25 3.21 11.56 0.66
N GLN A 26 4.42 11.29 0.18
CA GLN A 26 5.13 12.11 -0.82
C GLN A 26 5.02 11.56 -2.25
N GLY A 27 4.29 10.45 -2.41
CA GLY A 27 4.10 9.74 -3.67
C GLY A 27 2.93 8.77 -3.59
N LYS A 28 2.92 7.75 -4.45
CA LYS A 28 1.86 6.74 -4.43
C LYS A 28 2.09 5.72 -3.32
N VAL A 29 1.03 5.42 -2.58
CA VAL A 29 0.95 4.24 -1.70
C VAL A 29 0.34 3.10 -2.50
N VAL A 30 1.01 1.95 -2.53
CA VAL A 30 0.58 0.75 -3.27
C VAL A 30 0.14 -0.33 -2.31
N ILE A 31 -1.00 -0.97 -2.60
CA ILE A 31 -1.45 -2.17 -1.89
C ILE A 31 -1.18 -3.39 -2.77
N THR A 32 -0.41 -4.34 -2.24
CA THR A 32 -0.11 -5.62 -2.91
C THR A 32 -1.15 -6.66 -2.52
N VAL A 33 -1.69 -7.34 -3.53
CA VAL A 33 -2.65 -8.44 -3.37
C VAL A 33 -1.96 -9.73 -3.77
N GLU A 34 -1.74 -10.62 -2.79
CA GLU A 34 -1.21 -11.95 -3.04
C GLU A 34 -2.28 -12.81 -3.73
N HIS A 35 -1.93 -13.38 -4.89
CA HIS A 35 -2.77 -14.37 -5.55
C HIS A 35 -2.34 -15.75 -5.08
N ASN A 36 -3.09 -16.32 -4.12
CA ASN A 36 -2.92 -17.71 -3.74
C ASN A 36 -3.48 -18.60 -4.87
N ASN A 37 -2.68 -18.88 -5.89
CA ASN A 37 -2.98 -19.90 -6.90
C ASN A 37 -2.91 -21.28 -6.24
N LYS A 38 -3.95 -21.66 -5.50
CA LYS A 38 -4.22 -23.07 -5.21
C LYS A 38 -4.64 -23.72 -6.51
N THR A 39 -3.71 -24.46 -7.09
CA THR A 39 -4.01 -25.44 -8.14
C THR A 39 -4.53 -26.71 -7.47
#